data_AF-A0A2E6H1A9-F1
#
_entry.id   AF-A0A2E6H1A9-F1
#
_cell.length_a   1.000
_cell.length_b   1.000
_cell.length_c   1.000
_cell.angle_alpha   90.00
_cell.angle_beta   90.00
_cell.angle_gamma   90.00
#
_symmetry.space_group_name_H-M   'P 1'
#
loop_
_entity.id
_entity.type
_entity.pdbx_description
1 polymer ?
#
loop_
_entity_poly.entity_id
_entity_poly.type
_entity_poly.pdbx_seq_one_letter_code
_entity_poly.pdbx_strand_id
1 'polypeptide(L)' 'MKQSEIRQTIVQVVHGNLRYCTPNDPICVKQVEKLGDHANKGREGYTIQSAEEVLDDIITDLTLLQDEINITASFNSAQL' A
#
# COMPACT_ATOMS: atom_id res chain seq x y z
N MET A 1 -12.89 -10.24 11.86
CA MET A 1 -11.65 -9.59 12.36
C MET A 1 -11.95 -8.77 13.61
N LYS A 2 -11.03 -8.67 14.56
CA LYS A 2 -11.10 -7.77 15.71
C LYS A 2 -10.75 -6.34 15.28
N GLN A 3 -11.24 -5.35 16.02
CA GLN A 3 -10.97 -3.94 15.76
C GLN A 3 -9.48 -3.57 15.75
N SER A 4 -8.68 -4.21 16.61
CA SER A 4 -7.22 -4.03 16.62
C SER A 4 -6.54 -4.55 15.36
N GLU A 5 -7.03 -5.66 14.80
CA GLU A 5 -6.52 -6.26 13.57
C GLU A 5 -6.86 -5.35 12.38
N ILE A 6 -8.09 -4.85 12.30
CA ILE A 6 -8.51 -3.91 11.25
C ILE A 6 -7.61 -2.67 11.24
N ARG A 7 -7.36 -2.05 12.40
CA ARG A 7 -6.45 -0.89 12.48
C ARG A 7 -5.03 -1.24 12.02
N GLN A 8 -4.52 -2.40 12.40
CA GLN A 8 -3.19 -2.85 11.99
C GLN A 8 -3.13 -3.09 10.48
N THR A 9 -4.16 -3.68 9.89
CA THR A 9 -4.25 -3.93 8.45
C THR A 9 -4.32 -2.61 7.66
N ILE A 10 -5.11 -1.63 8.10
CA ILE A 10 -5.15 -0.29 7.47
C ILE A 10 -3.76 0.35 7.45
N VAL A 11 -3.07 0.33 8.59
CA VAL A 11 -1.69 0.84 8.72
C VAL A 11 -0.75 0.11 7.75
N GLN A 12 -0.86 -1.22 7.65
CA GLN A 12 -0.03 -2.02 6.74
C GLN A 12 -0.32 -1.72 5.25
N VAL A 13 -1.58 -1.55 4.85
CA VAL A 13 -1.96 -1.19 3.49
C VAL A 13 -1.37 0.15 3.10
N VAL A 14 -1.59 1.18 3.94
CA VAL A 14 -1.10 2.54 3.67
C VAL A 14 0.43 2.55 3.62
N HIS A 15 1.10 1.99 4.63
CA HIS A 15 2.56 1.97 4.65
C HIS A 15 3.15 1.12 3.55
N GLY A 16 2.53 0.01 3.17
CA GLY A 16 2.98 -0.86 2.10
C GLY A 16 3.00 -0.15 0.75
N ASN A 17 1.91 0.53 0.41
CA ASN A 17 1.78 1.27 -0.83
C ASN A 17 2.71 2.50 -0.90
N LEU A 18 2.87 3.25 0.21
CA LEU A 18 3.78 4.40 0.26
C LEU A 18 5.24 4.08 -0.10
N ARG A 19 5.66 2.82 0.01
CA ARG A 19 7.03 2.38 -0.34
C ARG A 19 7.35 2.57 -1.82
N TYR A 20 6.33 2.51 -2.68
CA TYR A 20 6.50 2.62 -4.14
C TYR A 20 6.67 4.05 -4.63
N CYS A 21 6.30 5.04 -3.82
CA CYS A 21 6.52 6.47 -4.07
C CYS A 21 7.48 7.11 -3.05
N THR A 22 8.18 6.32 -2.22
CA THR A 22 9.18 6.83 -1.28
C THR A 22 10.58 6.66 -1.88
N PRO A 23 11.30 7.76 -2.24
CA PRO A 23 12.56 7.66 -2.97
C PRO A 23 13.63 6.82 -2.28
N ASN A 24 13.73 6.95 -0.95
CA ASN A 24 14.72 6.24 -0.15
C ASN A 24 14.28 4.83 0.28
N ASP A 25 13.07 4.39 -0.08
CA ASP A 25 12.67 3.02 0.22
C ASP A 25 13.53 2.03 -0.60
N PRO A 26 13.96 0.92 0.00
CA PRO A 26 14.73 -0.11 -0.70
C PRO A 26 14.10 -0.60 -2.02
N ILE A 27 12.77 -0.58 -2.18
CA ILE A 27 12.12 -1.01 -3.43
C ILE A 27 12.42 0.00 -4.55
N CYS A 28 12.27 1.31 -4.30
CA CYS A 28 12.59 2.37 -5.26
C CYS A 28 14.09 2.42 -5.58
N VAL A 29 14.94 2.36 -4.55
CA VAL A 29 16.41 2.35 -4.73
C VAL A 29 16.85 1.17 -5.62
N LYS A 30 16.32 -0.03 -5.35
CA LYS A 30 16.63 -1.22 -6.16
C LYS A 30 16.13 -1.10 -7.60
N GLN A 31 14.99 -0.43 -7.83
CA GLN A 31 14.50 -0.22 -9.18
C GLN A 31 15.43 0.70 -9.97
N VAL A 32 15.83 1.83 -9.38
CA VAL A 32 16.78 2.77 -9.99
C VAL A 32 18.13 2.10 -10.26
N GLU A 33 18.60 1.24 -9.35
CA GLU A 33 19.78 0.40 -9.56
C GLU A 33 19.68 -0.52 -10.77
N LYS A 34 18.55 -1.18 -10.96
CA LYS A 34 18.32 -2.06 -12.12
C LYS A 34 18.33 -1.31 -13.44
N LEU A 35 17.92 -0.03 -13.43
CA LEU A 35 17.94 0.85 -14.59
C LEU A 35 19.34 1.40 -14.90
N GLY A 36 20.34 1.11 -14.05
CA GLY A 36 21.72 1.60 -14.21
C GLY A 36 21.92 3.07 -13.81
N ASP A 37 20.89 3.73 -13.26
CA ASP A 37 20.92 5.15 -12.94
C ASP A 37 21.36 5.40 -11.48
N HIS A 38 22.55 4.94 -11.14
CA HIS A 38 23.05 4.98 -9.76
C HIS A 38 23.17 6.40 -9.18
N ALA A 39 23.25 7.43 -10.02
CA ALA A 39 23.37 8.83 -9.61
C ALA A 39 22.08 9.39 -9.02
N ASN A 40 20.93 8.79 -9.33
CA ASN A 40 19.62 9.27 -8.95
C ASN A 40 18.91 8.43 -7.87
N LYS A 41 19.62 7.46 -7.26
CA LYS A 41 19.08 6.70 -6.12
C LYS A 41 18.65 7.64 -4.99
N GLY A 42 17.45 7.42 -4.44
CA GLY A 42 16.96 8.20 -3.33
C GLY A 42 16.49 9.61 -3.69
N ARG A 43 16.45 9.98 -4.98
CA ARG A 43 15.99 11.30 -5.43
C ARG A 43 14.50 11.30 -5.72
N GLU A 44 13.85 12.41 -5.39
CA GLU A 44 12.48 12.70 -5.79
C GLU A 44 12.31 12.54 -7.31
N GLY A 45 11.20 11.93 -7.72
CA GLY A 45 10.90 11.60 -9.12
C GLY A 45 11.57 10.33 -9.65
N TYR A 46 12.44 9.67 -8.87
CA TYR A 46 13.04 8.37 -9.19
C TYR A 46 12.45 7.26 -8.32
N THR A 47 11.12 7.23 -8.28
CA THR A 47 10.29 6.24 -7.60
C THR A 47 9.67 5.28 -8.61
N ILE A 48 9.06 4.19 -8.15
CA ILE A 48 8.40 3.23 -9.05
C ILE A 48 7.09 3.82 -9.58
N GLN A 49 6.38 4.54 -8.72
CA GLN A 49 5.11 5.19 -9.00
C GLN A 49 5.14 6.63 -8.50
N SER A 50 4.28 7.47 -9.06
CA SER A 50 4.01 8.80 -8.51
C SER A 50 3.22 8.71 -7.20
N ALA A 51 3.13 9.83 -6.48
CA ALA A 51 2.30 9.89 -5.27
C ALA A 51 0.80 9.74 -5.58
N GLU A 52 0.36 10.24 -6.74
CA GLU A 52 -1.00 10.12 -7.24
C GLU A 52 -1.37 8.66 -7.55
N GLU A 53 -0.50 7.92 -8.25
CA GLU A 53 -0.71 6.49 -8.51
C GLU A 53 -0.79 5.69 -7.21
N VAL A 54 0.09 5.97 -6.25
CA VAL A 54 0.05 5.32 -4.93
C VAL A 54 -1.19 5.69 -4.13
N LEU A 55 -1.72 6.91 -4.27
CA LEU A 55 -2.99 7.30 -3.64
C LEU A 55 -4.16 6.47 -4.18
N ASP A 56 -4.22 6.30 -5.50
CA ASP A 56 -5.25 5.48 -6.16
C ASP A 56 -5.16 4.00 -5.71
N ASP A 57 -3.94 3.46 -5.59
CA ASP A 57 -3.70 2.12 -5.08
C ASP A 57 -4.16 1.97 -3.61
N ILE A 58 -3.83 2.93 -2.75
CA ILE A 58 -4.28 2.95 -1.35
C ILE A 58 -5.81 2.94 -1.26
N ILE A 59 -6.48 3.78 -2.06
CA ILE A 59 -7.95 3.85 -2.07
C ILE A 59 -8.54 2.51 -2.53
N THR A 60 -7.97 1.92 -3.58
CA THR A 60 -8.41 0.62 -4.11
C THR A 60 -8.26 -0.48 -3.06
N ASP A 61 -7.09 -0.60 -2.44
CA ASP A 61 -6.83 -1.63 -1.43
C ASP A 61 -7.68 -1.46 -0.17
N LEU A 62 -7.89 -0.21 0.28
CA LEU A 62 -8.76 0.07 1.43
C LEU A 62 -10.24 -0.22 1.13
N THR A 63 -10.66 -0.02 -0.12
CA THR A 63 -12.02 -0.40 -0.57
C THR A 63 -12.19 -1.91 -0.54
N LEU A 64 -11.19 -2.67 -1.04
CA LEU A 64 -11.20 -4.13 -0.96
C LEU A 64 -11.24 -4.64 0.49
N LEU A 65 -10.47 -4.01 1.39
CA LEU A 65 -10.51 -4.34 2.82
C LEU A 65 -11.90 -4.05 3.43
N GLN A 66 -12.53 -2.95 3.05
CA GLN A 66 -13.88 -2.63 3.50
C GLN A 66 -14.89 -3.70 3.05
N ASP A 67 -14.80 -4.13 1.79
CA ASP A 67 -15.67 -5.16 1.24
C ASP A 67 -15.48 -6.50 1.98
N GLU A 68 -14.25 -6.90 2.25
CA GLU A 68 -13.94 -8.12 3.03
C GLU A 68 -14.55 -8.07 4.44
N ILE A 69 -14.42 -6.94 5.13
CA ILE A 69 -14.98 -6.74 6.48
C ILE A 69 -16.51 -6.85 6.43
N ASN A 70 -17.16 -6.21 5.44
CA ASN A 70 -18.61 -6.22 5.28
C ASN A 70 -19.16 -7.61 4.96
N ILE A 71 -18.49 -8.34 4.07
CA ILE A 71 -18.83 -9.73 3.74
C ILE A 71 -18.72 -10.59 5.01
N THR A 72 -17.63 -10.47 5.74
CA THR A 72 -17.40 -11.22 6.99
C THR A 72 -18.46 -10.92 8.03
N ALA A 73 -18.85 -9.65 8.20
CA ALA A 73 -19.91 -9.25 9.12
C ALA A 73 -21.26 -9.85 8.70
N SER A 74 -21.58 -9.81 7.41
CA SER A 74 -22.82 -10.34 6.86
C SER A 74 -22.94 -11.85 7.08
N PHE A 75 -21.89 -12.62 6.81
CA PHE A 75 -21.87 -14.07 7.07
C PHE A 75 -22.06 -14.40 8.55
N ASN A 76 -21.40 -13.68 9.46
CA ASN A 76 -21.55 -13.91 10.90
C ASN A 76 -22.97 -13.57 11.39
N SER A 77 -23.63 -12.59 10.78
CA SER A 77 -25.02 -12.25 11.11
C SER A 77 -26.05 -13.26 10.60
N ALA A 78 -25.78 -13.94 9.48
CA ALA A 78 -26.68 -14.92 8.88
C ALA A 78 -26.64 -16.31 9.56
N GLN A 79 -25.66 -16.56 10.42
CA GLN A 79 -25.48 -17.81 11.18
C GLN A 79 -26.06 -17.75 12.61
N LEU A 80 -26.62 -16.61 13.01
CA LEU A 80 -27.32 -16.37 14.27
C LEU A 80 -28.84 -16.52 14.09
#